data_AF-A0A418TDN4-F1
#
_entry.id   AF-A0A418TDN4-F1
#
_cell.length_a   1.000
_cell.length_b   1.000
_cell.length_c   1.000
_cell.angle_alpha   90.00
_cell.angle_beta   90.00
_cell.angle_gamma   90.00
#
_symmetry.space_group_name_H-M   'P 1'
#
loop_
_entity.id
_entity.type
_entity.pdbx_description
1 polymer ?
#
loop_
_entity_poly.entity_id
_entity_poly.type
_entity_poly.pdbx_seq_one_letter_code
_entity_poly.pdbx_strand_id
1 'polypeptide(L)'
;MDISYLLKSELKQFWDWLGLSSQEYELLGTITNSHESMYPRWDELIRLTCIAITNLEMGETSQIDLILEVMALDNEEEAILIECEEQLTNSGLNLLIEKGCSFPFRNARWQIAELIGRKKSREFENYLIALTNDDSKYVQRRALLSLVKINSQLANEISFQKLEDDNEMIRLVSIRILSQTSSDFLKEATKKLASDSSLLIKEELNKIMCNEE
;
A
#
# COMPACT_ATOMS: atom_id res chain seq x y z
N MET A 1 -13.25 7.54 -28.20
CA MET A 1 -12.79 6.13 -28.14
C MET A 1 -13.16 5.63 -26.75
N ASP A 2 -13.83 4.50 -26.62
CA ASP A 2 -14.29 4.00 -25.32
C ASP A 2 -13.10 3.36 -24.57
N ILE A 3 -12.49 4.13 -23.68
CA ILE A 3 -11.34 3.69 -22.89
C ILE A 3 -11.71 2.55 -21.94
N SER A 4 -12.93 2.55 -21.41
CA SER A 4 -13.41 1.47 -20.53
C SER A 4 -13.42 0.14 -21.28
N TYR A 5 -13.96 0.12 -22.50
CA TYR A 5 -13.96 -1.08 -23.35
C TYR A 5 -12.53 -1.54 -23.69
N LEU A 6 -11.66 -0.63 -24.09
CA LEU A 6 -10.29 -0.98 -24.49
C LEU A 6 -9.47 -1.51 -23.31
N LEU A 7 -9.49 -0.82 -22.17
CA LEU A 7 -8.76 -1.25 -20.98
C LEU A 7 -9.27 -2.59 -20.45
N LYS A 8 -10.59 -2.80 -20.45
CA LYS A 8 -11.18 -4.09 -20.09
C LYS A 8 -10.76 -5.21 -21.05
N SER A 9 -10.70 -4.93 -22.35
CA SER A 9 -10.24 -5.88 -23.36
C SER A 9 -8.75 -6.20 -23.21
N GLU A 10 -7.93 -5.23 -22.78
CA GLU A 10 -6.51 -5.43 -22.55
C GLU A 10 -6.25 -6.25 -21.28
N LEU A 11 -6.94 -5.93 -20.17
CA LEU A 11 -6.91 -6.73 -18.95
C LEU A 11 -7.35 -8.18 -19.20
N LYS A 12 -8.38 -8.39 -20.03
CA LYS A 12 -8.77 -9.75 -20.41
C LYS A 12 -7.62 -10.49 -21.11
N GLN A 13 -6.94 -9.86 -22.06
CA GLN A 13 -5.79 -10.46 -22.73
C GLN A 13 -4.62 -10.72 -21.78
N PHE A 14 -4.40 -9.84 -20.79
CA PHE A 14 -3.42 -10.06 -19.73
C PHE A 14 -3.74 -11.34 -18.94
N TRP A 15 -4.98 -11.49 -18.47
CA TRP A 15 -5.41 -12.68 -17.72
C TRP A 15 -5.36 -13.96 -18.57
N ASP A 16 -5.77 -13.89 -19.84
CA ASP A 16 -5.66 -15.00 -20.79
C ASP A 16 -4.17 -15.40 -21.02
N TRP A 17 -3.26 -14.44 -21.07
CA TRP A 17 -1.81 -14.68 -21.19
C TRP A 17 -1.21 -15.29 -19.92
N LEU A 18 -1.61 -14.77 -18.75
CA LEU A 18 -1.14 -15.28 -17.46
C LEU A 18 -1.70 -16.67 -17.18
N GLY A 19 -2.83 -17.02 -17.79
CA GLY A 19 -3.50 -18.30 -17.60
C GLY A 19 -4.20 -18.42 -16.25
N LEU A 20 -4.56 -17.28 -15.64
CA LEU A 20 -5.21 -17.17 -14.34
C LEU A 20 -6.39 -16.20 -14.41
N SER A 21 -7.41 -16.45 -13.60
CA SER A 21 -8.37 -15.42 -13.24
C SER A 21 -7.78 -14.45 -12.22
N SER A 22 -8.36 -13.24 -12.13
CA SER A 22 -7.91 -12.23 -11.18
C SER A 22 -8.13 -12.66 -9.71
N GLN A 23 -9.13 -13.50 -9.45
CA GLN A 23 -9.34 -14.10 -8.12
C GLN A 23 -8.30 -15.18 -7.80
N GLU A 24 -7.94 -16.02 -8.77
CA GLU A 24 -6.91 -17.04 -8.60
C GLU A 24 -5.55 -16.38 -8.32
N TYR A 25 -5.23 -15.30 -9.02
CA TYR A 25 -4.03 -14.51 -8.80
C TYR A 25 -3.93 -13.97 -7.36
N GLU A 26 -4.98 -13.32 -6.84
CA GLU A 26 -4.96 -12.80 -5.46
C GLU A 26 -4.83 -13.93 -4.41
N LEU A 27 -5.45 -15.08 -4.66
CA LEU A 27 -5.36 -16.26 -3.77
C LEU A 27 -3.94 -16.86 -3.74
N LEU A 28 -3.26 -16.89 -4.89
CA LEU A 28 -1.88 -17.38 -4.98
C LEU A 28 -0.88 -16.42 -4.32
N GLY A 29 -1.22 -15.13 -4.23
CA GLY A 29 -0.46 -14.15 -3.47
C GLY A 29 1.00 -14.03 -3.96
N THR A 30 1.98 -14.29 -3.08
CA THR A 30 3.42 -14.18 -3.42
C THR A 30 4.01 -15.47 -4.01
N ILE A 31 3.19 -16.49 -4.29
CA ILE A 31 3.66 -17.79 -4.81
C ILE A 31 3.88 -17.72 -6.32
N THR A 32 3.31 -16.73 -7.00
CA THR A 32 3.53 -16.54 -8.42
C THR A 32 4.95 -16.00 -8.64
N ASN A 33 5.78 -16.76 -9.37
CA ASN A 33 6.99 -16.22 -10.00
C ASN A 33 6.62 -15.45 -11.29
N SER A 34 5.42 -14.88 -11.35
CA SER A 34 4.98 -14.07 -12.47
C SER A 34 5.72 -12.75 -12.40
N HIS A 35 6.31 -12.36 -13.51
CA HIS A 35 6.69 -10.98 -13.75
C HIS A 35 5.56 -10.40 -14.60
N GLU A 36 4.60 -9.72 -13.97
CA GLU A 36 3.42 -9.15 -14.64
C GLU A 36 3.86 -8.24 -15.79
N SER A 37 4.96 -7.52 -15.59
CA SER A 37 5.63 -6.67 -16.58
C SER A 37 6.17 -7.41 -17.82
N MET A 38 6.28 -8.74 -17.78
CA MET A 38 6.64 -9.56 -18.95
C MET A 38 5.46 -9.80 -19.90
N TYR A 39 4.27 -9.31 -19.57
CA TYR A 39 3.15 -9.29 -20.50
C TYR A 39 3.54 -8.55 -21.79
N PRO A 40 3.41 -9.15 -22.99
CA PRO A 40 3.90 -8.54 -24.23
C PRO A 40 3.32 -7.17 -24.59
N ARG A 41 2.18 -6.81 -23.99
CA ARG A 41 1.51 -5.52 -24.19
C ARG A 41 1.39 -4.73 -22.88
N TRP A 42 2.34 -4.93 -21.96
CA TRP A 42 2.41 -4.21 -20.69
C TRP A 42 2.37 -2.69 -20.88
N ASP A 43 3.20 -2.15 -21.77
CA ASP A 43 3.23 -0.70 -22.06
C ASP A 43 1.87 -0.16 -22.53
N GLU A 44 1.12 -0.96 -23.29
CA GLU A 44 -0.22 -0.57 -23.75
C GLU A 44 -1.24 -0.62 -22.61
N LEU A 45 -1.16 -1.62 -21.73
CA LEU A 45 -1.99 -1.72 -20.54
C LEU A 45 -1.75 -0.51 -19.60
N ILE A 46 -0.49 -0.17 -19.35
CA ILE A 46 -0.12 1.02 -18.59
C ILE A 46 -0.64 2.29 -19.27
N ARG A 47 -0.39 2.47 -20.57
CA ARG A 47 -0.83 3.65 -21.34
C ARG A 47 -2.35 3.83 -21.28
N LEU A 48 -3.13 2.77 -21.47
CA LEU A 48 -4.59 2.82 -21.37
C LEU A 48 -5.05 3.21 -19.96
N THR A 49 -4.34 2.75 -18.94
CA THR A 49 -4.62 3.08 -17.54
C THR A 49 -4.29 4.55 -17.23
N CYS A 50 -3.19 5.12 -17.74
CA CYS A 50 -2.90 6.55 -17.61
C CYS A 50 -4.01 7.43 -18.22
N ILE A 51 -4.60 7.01 -19.35
CA ILE A 51 -5.76 7.71 -19.93
C ILE A 51 -6.98 7.58 -19.01
N ALA A 52 -7.25 6.40 -18.44
CA ALA A 52 -8.33 6.21 -17.49
C ALA A 52 -8.16 7.07 -16.22
N ILE A 53 -6.94 7.28 -15.74
CA ILE A 53 -6.64 8.20 -14.62
C ILE A 53 -6.97 9.64 -15.00
N THR A 54 -6.60 10.07 -16.21
CA THR A 54 -6.99 11.39 -16.73
C THR A 54 -8.51 11.56 -16.78
N ASN A 55 -9.24 10.52 -17.23
CA ASN A 55 -10.70 10.54 -17.26
C ASN A 55 -11.31 10.57 -15.86
N LEU A 56 -10.72 9.87 -14.90
CA LEU A 56 -11.13 9.90 -13.50
C LEU A 56 -11.02 11.31 -12.91
N GLU A 57 -9.95 12.04 -13.20
CA GLU A 57 -9.80 13.44 -12.79
C GLU A 57 -10.88 14.33 -13.41
N MET A 58 -11.35 14.00 -14.62
CA MET A 58 -12.50 14.65 -15.26
C MET A 58 -13.87 14.20 -14.71
N GLY A 59 -13.89 13.29 -13.73
CA GLY A 59 -15.09 12.79 -13.05
C GLY A 59 -15.67 11.50 -13.61
N GLU A 60 -14.99 10.82 -14.54
CA GLU A 60 -15.45 9.52 -15.05
C GLU A 60 -15.08 8.38 -14.07
N THR A 61 -16.08 7.82 -13.40
CA THR A 61 -15.87 6.79 -12.37
C THR A 61 -15.96 5.36 -12.88
N SER A 62 -16.33 5.16 -14.15
CA SER A 62 -16.59 3.85 -14.75
C SER A 62 -15.35 2.93 -14.81
N GLN A 63 -14.16 3.52 -14.73
CA GLN A 63 -12.88 2.82 -14.91
C GLN A 63 -12.11 2.59 -13.60
N ILE A 64 -12.62 3.03 -12.44
CA ILE A 64 -11.88 2.97 -11.16
C ILE A 64 -11.44 1.54 -10.83
N ASP A 65 -12.32 0.55 -10.98
CA ASP A 65 -11.98 -0.85 -10.69
C ASP A 65 -10.87 -1.37 -11.62
N LEU A 66 -10.85 -0.93 -12.89
CA LEU A 66 -9.81 -1.29 -13.85
C LEU A 66 -8.48 -0.62 -13.49
N ILE A 67 -8.50 0.64 -13.07
CA ILE A 67 -7.31 1.36 -12.59
C ILE A 67 -6.70 0.65 -11.38
N LEU A 68 -7.54 0.27 -10.40
CA LEU A 68 -7.10 -0.43 -9.19
C LEU A 68 -6.57 -1.83 -9.48
N GLU A 69 -7.17 -2.53 -10.44
CA GLU A 69 -6.69 -3.84 -10.90
C GLU A 69 -5.31 -3.73 -11.55
N VAL A 70 -5.08 -2.77 -12.46
CA VAL A 70 -3.76 -2.57 -13.06
C VAL A 70 -2.76 -2.06 -12.02
N MET A 71 -3.16 -1.16 -11.11
CA MET A 71 -2.32 -0.74 -9.99
C MET A 71 -1.84 -1.96 -9.19
N ALA A 72 -2.71 -2.91 -8.88
CA ALA A 72 -2.35 -4.11 -8.14
C ALA A 72 -1.34 -5.03 -8.87
N LEU A 73 -1.38 -5.04 -10.22
CA LEU A 73 -0.43 -5.76 -11.06
C LEU A 73 0.91 -5.03 -11.14
N ASP A 74 0.88 -3.70 -11.20
CA ASP A 74 2.04 -2.81 -11.27
C ASP A 74 2.65 -2.55 -9.87
N ASN A 75 2.87 -3.62 -9.12
CA ASN A 75 3.32 -3.55 -7.72
C ASN A 75 4.85 -3.42 -7.56
N GLU A 76 5.62 -3.69 -8.63
CA GLU A 76 7.09 -3.62 -8.62
C GLU A 76 7.58 -2.24 -9.08
N GLU A 77 7.03 -1.71 -10.18
CA GLU A 77 7.45 -0.45 -10.79
C GLU A 77 6.65 0.76 -10.27
N GLU A 78 5.45 0.55 -9.71
CA GLU A 78 4.58 1.58 -9.13
C GLU A 78 4.24 2.73 -10.12
N ALA A 79 4.29 2.50 -11.44
CA ALA A 79 4.02 3.50 -12.47
C ALA A 79 2.60 4.09 -12.35
N ILE A 80 1.59 3.25 -12.08
CA ILE A 80 0.20 3.67 -11.89
C ILE A 80 0.03 4.49 -10.61
N LEU A 81 0.74 4.13 -9.54
CA LEU A 81 0.76 4.94 -8.31
C LEU A 81 1.36 6.32 -8.60
N ILE A 82 2.50 6.38 -9.30
CA ILE A 82 3.17 7.63 -9.66
C ILE A 82 2.25 8.48 -10.55
N GLU A 83 1.62 7.89 -11.55
CA GLU A 83 0.67 8.63 -12.41
C GLU A 83 -0.52 9.18 -11.60
N CYS A 84 -1.07 8.40 -10.67
CA CYS A 84 -2.11 8.91 -9.76
C CYS A 84 -1.58 10.05 -8.87
N GLU A 85 -0.33 9.95 -8.42
CA GLU A 85 0.33 10.99 -7.63
C GLU A 85 0.53 12.28 -8.42
N GLU A 86 0.83 12.20 -9.72
CA GLU A 86 1.08 13.37 -10.56
C GLU A 86 -0.22 14.01 -11.09
N GLN A 87 -1.20 13.20 -11.51
CA GLN A 87 -2.38 13.70 -12.21
C GLN A 87 -3.57 14.02 -11.31
N LEU A 88 -3.79 13.23 -10.25
CA LEU A 88 -5.02 13.36 -9.47
C LEU A 88 -4.92 14.50 -8.47
N THR A 89 -5.92 15.39 -8.49
CA THR A 89 -6.18 16.35 -7.42
C THR A 89 -7.07 15.73 -6.35
N ASN A 90 -7.49 16.49 -5.33
CA ASN A 90 -8.32 15.93 -4.26
C ASN A 90 -9.64 15.33 -4.79
N SER A 91 -10.20 15.82 -5.89
CA SER A 91 -11.42 15.23 -6.49
C SER A 91 -11.20 13.81 -6.99
N GLY A 92 -10.19 13.59 -7.84
CA GLY A 92 -9.86 12.26 -8.34
C GLY A 92 -9.34 11.33 -7.24
N LEU A 93 -8.53 11.86 -6.32
CA LEU A 93 -8.03 11.12 -5.16
C LEU A 93 -9.16 10.63 -4.25
N ASN A 94 -10.16 11.48 -3.96
CA ASN A 94 -11.31 11.09 -3.15
C ASN A 94 -12.01 9.86 -3.71
N LEU A 95 -12.28 9.86 -5.02
CA LEU A 95 -12.94 8.75 -5.73
C LEU A 95 -12.07 7.48 -5.73
N LEU A 96 -10.77 7.61 -6.02
CA LEU A 96 -9.86 6.47 -6.07
C LEU A 96 -9.63 5.85 -4.70
N ILE A 97 -9.43 6.67 -3.66
CA ILE A 97 -9.14 6.22 -2.28
C ILE A 97 -10.36 5.56 -1.66
N GLU A 98 -11.55 6.16 -1.80
CA GLU A 98 -12.80 5.60 -1.26
C GLU A 98 -13.01 4.15 -1.73
N LYS A 99 -12.78 3.91 -3.03
CA LYS A 99 -12.88 2.57 -3.61
C LYS A 99 -11.66 1.71 -3.28
N GLY A 100 -10.47 2.27 -3.41
CA GLY A 100 -9.19 1.60 -3.32
C GLY A 100 -8.91 0.98 -1.95
N CYS A 101 -9.30 1.63 -0.85
CA CYS A 101 -9.08 1.13 0.50
C CYS A 101 -9.82 -0.18 0.83
N SER A 102 -10.87 -0.51 0.06
CA SER A 102 -11.64 -1.75 0.22
C SER A 102 -11.51 -2.69 -0.98
N PHE A 103 -10.59 -2.38 -1.91
CA PHE A 103 -10.43 -3.15 -3.13
C PHE A 103 -9.93 -4.57 -2.81
N PRO A 104 -10.39 -5.62 -3.53
CA PRO A 104 -10.05 -7.01 -3.20
C PRO A 104 -8.54 -7.28 -3.19
N PHE A 105 -7.77 -6.60 -4.06
CA PHE A 105 -6.34 -6.87 -4.20
C PHE A 105 -5.52 -6.11 -3.18
N ARG A 106 -4.79 -6.85 -2.34
CA ARG A 106 -3.91 -6.27 -1.32
C ARG A 106 -2.85 -5.33 -1.93
N ASN A 107 -2.45 -5.59 -3.18
CA ASN A 107 -1.44 -4.79 -3.87
C ASN A 107 -1.93 -3.39 -4.22
N ALA A 108 -3.20 -3.24 -4.59
CA ALA A 108 -3.82 -1.93 -4.73
C ALA A 108 -3.93 -1.24 -3.37
N ARG A 109 -4.40 -1.95 -2.33
CA ARG A 109 -4.64 -1.34 -1.01
C ARG A 109 -3.37 -0.76 -0.38
N TRP A 110 -2.24 -1.45 -0.46
CA TRP A 110 -0.99 -0.88 0.07
C TRP A 110 -0.51 0.31 -0.76
N GLN A 111 -0.72 0.30 -2.08
CA GLN A 111 -0.39 1.42 -2.96
C GLN A 111 -1.26 2.63 -2.68
N ILE A 112 -2.55 2.43 -2.37
CA ILE A 112 -3.44 3.49 -1.89
C ILE A 112 -2.93 4.07 -0.57
N ALA A 113 -2.47 3.23 0.36
CA ALA A 113 -1.85 3.69 1.59
C ALA A 113 -0.60 4.54 1.31
N GLU A 114 0.26 4.10 0.40
CA GLU A 114 1.45 4.83 -0.01
C GLU A 114 1.09 6.17 -0.66
N LEU A 115 0.14 6.19 -1.60
CA LEU A 115 -0.35 7.38 -2.29
C LEU A 115 -0.84 8.45 -1.31
N ILE A 116 -1.64 8.07 -0.31
CA ILE A 116 -2.10 8.99 0.75
C ILE A 116 -0.90 9.60 1.48
N GLY A 117 0.07 8.77 1.87
CA GLY A 117 1.27 9.21 2.58
C GLY A 117 2.15 10.15 1.74
N ARG A 118 2.25 9.92 0.43
CA ARG A 118 3.02 10.76 -0.51
C ARG A 118 2.36 12.11 -0.76
N LYS A 119 1.04 12.13 -0.94
CA LYS A 119 0.24 13.38 -1.04
C LYS A 119 0.26 14.19 0.25
N LYS A 120 0.61 13.57 1.38
CA LYS A 120 0.67 14.18 2.71
C LYS A 120 -0.65 14.87 3.11
N SER A 121 -1.78 14.39 2.59
CA SER A 121 -3.09 14.98 2.85
C SER A 121 -3.73 14.34 4.07
N ARG A 122 -3.96 15.15 5.11
CA ARG A 122 -4.67 14.72 6.34
C ARG A 122 -6.15 14.45 6.11
N GLU A 123 -6.72 14.88 4.97
CA GLU A 123 -8.11 14.59 4.59
C GLU A 123 -8.37 13.07 4.57
N PHE A 124 -7.36 12.28 4.21
CA PHE A 124 -7.44 10.84 4.08
C PHE A 124 -6.94 10.05 5.30
N GLU A 125 -6.69 10.73 6.43
CA GLU A 125 -6.13 10.09 7.63
C GLU A 125 -6.97 8.91 8.10
N ASN A 126 -8.31 9.03 8.10
CA ASN A 126 -9.21 7.96 8.51
C ASN A 126 -9.10 6.70 7.64
N TYR A 127 -8.85 6.85 6.34
CA TYR A 127 -8.60 5.72 5.44
C TYR A 127 -7.28 5.02 5.79
N LEU A 128 -6.23 5.78 6.09
CA LEU A 128 -4.98 5.20 6.55
C LEU A 128 -5.13 4.47 7.89
N ILE A 129 -5.86 5.05 8.85
CA ILE A 129 -6.16 4.40 10.14
C ILE A 129 -6.86 3.06 9.90
N ALA A 130 -7.85 3.00 9.02
CA ALA A 130 -8.53 1.75 8.68
C ALA A 130 -7.53 0.72 8.10
N LEU A 131 -6.67 1.14 7.16
CA LEU A 131 -5.67 0.27 6.55
C LEU A 131 -4.58 -0.20 7.53
N THR A 132 -4.34 0.50 8.65
CA THR A 132 -3.46 -0.03 9.71
C THR A 132 -4.02 -1.29 10.37
N ASN A 133 -5.30 -1.62 10.15
CA ASN A 133 -5.97 -2.82 10.63
C ASN A 133 -6.41 -3.78 9.50
N ASP A 134 -5.84 -3.62 8.30
CA ASP A 134 -6.12 -4.49 7.14
C ASP A 134 -5.79 -5.96 7.41
N ASP A 135 -6.51 -6.90 6.81
CA ASP A 135 -6.23 -8.34 6.95
C ASP A 135 -4.82 -8.72 6.46
N SER A 136 -4.29 -7.97 5.49
CA SER A 136 -2.91 -8.12 5.03
C SER A 136 -1.94 -7.37 5.93
N LYS A 137 -1.08 -8.12 6.63
CA LYS A 137 0.03 -7.55 7.44
C LYS A 137 0.96 -6.68 6.60
N TYR A 138 1.10 -6.94 5.30
CA TYR A 138 1.89 -6.05 4.41
C TYR A 138 1.22 -4.70 4.21
N VAL A 139 -0.10 -4.67 3.99
CA VAL A 139 -0.89 -3.43 3.88
C VAL A 139 -0.81 -2.64 5.18
N GLN A 140 -0.98 -3.30 6.34
CA GLN A 140 -0.84 -2.65 7.65
C GLN A 140 0.51 -1.93 7.81
N ARG A 141 1.62 -2.60 7.43
CA ARG A 141 2.97 -2.01 7.50
C ARG A 141 3.09 -0.76 6.63
N ARG A 142 2.64 -0.84 5.37
CA ARG A 142 2.68 0.31 4.44
C ARG A 142 1.80 1.46 4.94
N ALA A 143 0.62 1.16 5.47
CA ALA A 143 -0.27 2.16 6.06
C ALA A 143 0.34 2.85 7.29
N LEU A 144 0.98 2.11 8.21
CA LEU A 144 1.68 2.70 9.35
C LEU A 144 2.80 3.65 8.92
N LEU A 145 3.63 3.22 7.97
CA LEU A 145 4.73 4.05 7.44
C LEU A 145 4.21 5.31 6.74
N SER A 146 3.10 5.21 6.00
CA SER A 146 2.43 6.38 5.42
C SER A 146 1.82 7.30 6.47
N LEU A 147 1.24 6.75 7.54
CA LEU A 147 0.65 7.53 8.63
C LEU A 147 1.70 8.40 9.33
N VAL A 148 2.95 7.92 9.47
CA VAL A 148 4.07 8.74 9.98
C VAL A 148 4.25 10.04 9.18
N LYS A 149 4.05 9.99 7.85
CA LYS A 149 4.22 11.15 6.95
C LYS A 149 3.14 12.23 7.14
N ILE A 150 1.95 11.86 7.64
CA ILE A 150 0.82 12.79 7.82
C ILE A 150 0.54 13.15 9.29
N ASN A 151 0.71 12.19 10.20
CA ASN A 151 0.39 12.30 11.61
C ASN A 151 1.27 11.32 12.42
N SER A 152 2.52 11.71 12.65
CA SER A 152 3.51 10.93 13.39
C SER A 152 3.07 10.62 14.83
N GLN A 153 2.32 11.53 15.47
CA GLN A 153 1.81 11.30 16.82
C GLN A 153 0.85 10.10 16.86
N LEU A 154 -0.14 10.07 15.97
CA LEU A 154 -1.07 8.95 15.90
C LEU A 154 -0.37 7.67 15.42
N ALA A 155 0.57 7.78 14.48
CA ALA A 155 1.38 6.64 14.06
C ALA A 155 2.17 6.02 15.23
N ASN A 156 2.67 6.85 16.16
CA ASN A 156 3.35 6.40 17.36
C ASN A 156 2.40 5.69 18.33
N GLU A 157 1.21 6.23 18.56
CA GLU A 157 0.19 5.61 19.41
C GLU A 157 -0.23 4.23 18.89
N ILE A 158 -0.53 4.13 17.59
CA ILE A 158 -0.89 2.85 16.97
C ILE A 158 0.32 1.89 16.94
N SER A 159 1.52 2.40 16.66
CA SER A 159 2.73 1.57 16.67
C SER A 159 2.98 0.98 18.06
N PHE A 160 2.80 1.76 19.12
CA PHE A 160 2.95 1.28 20.48
C PHE A 160 1.96 0.16 20.82
N GLN A 161 0.70 0.28 20.40
CA GLN A 161 -0.31 -0.78 20.54
C GLN A 161 0.09 -2.05 19.77
N LYS A 162 0.62 -1.88 18.56
CA LYS A 162 1.02 -2.99 17.67
C LYS A 162 2.30 -3.71 18.06
N LEU A 163 2.97 -3.31 19.14
CA LEU A 163 4.07 -4.09 19.74
C LEU A 163 3.60 -5.45 20.30
N GLU A 164 2.29 -5.66 20.44
CA GLU A 164 1.69 -6.93 20.90
C GLU A 164 1.14 -7.78 19.75
N ASP A 165 1.31 -7.34 18.49
CA ASP A 165 0.83 -8.07 17.32
C ASP A 165 1.54 -9.44 17.18
N ASP A 166 0.81 -10.45 16.72
CA ASP A 166 1.33 -11.81 16.54
C ASP A 166 2.41 -11.89 15.46
N ASN A 167 2.33 -11.01 14.45
CA ASN A 167 3.26 -10.95 13.35
C ASN A 167 4.53 -10.16 13.73
N GLU A 168 5.69 -10.81 13.66
CA GLU A 168 6.97 -10.19 14.01
C GLU A 168 7.31 -8.96 13.15
N MET A 169 6.87 -8.92 11.89
CA MET A 169 7.15 -7.79 11.00
C MET A 169 6.33 -6.56 11.35
N ILE A 170 5.15 -6.74 11.97
CA ILE A 170 4.37 -5.64 12.52
C ILE A 170 5.08 -5.07 13.75
N ARG A 171 5.44 -5.92 14.72
CA ARG A 171 6.20 -5.49 15.90
C ARG A 171 7.50 -4.78 15.52
N LEU A 172 8.23 -5.32 14.53
CA LEU A 172 9.47 -4.75 14.02
C LEU A 172 9.27 -3.37 13.37
N VAL A 173 8.25 -3.18 12.52
CA VAL A 173 8.01 -1.84 11.94
C VAL A 173 7.57 -0.85 13.01
N SER A 174 6.78 -1.30 13.99
CA SER A 174 6.32 -0.47 15.09
C SER A 174 7.47 0.08 15.93
N ILE A 175 8.40 -0.77 16.37
CA ILE A 175 9.56 -0.29 17.15
C ILE A 175 10.46 0.63 16.33
N ARG A 176 10.60 0.38 15.02
CA ARG A 176 11.34 1.26 14.10
C ARG A 176 10.71 2.63 13.99
N ILE A 177 9.39 2.71 13.83
CA ILE A 177 8.66 3.99 13.78
C ILE A 177 8.87 4.77 15.08
N LEU A 178 8.71 4.12 16.23
CA LEU A 178 8.91 4.76 17.53
C LEU A 178 10.34 5.29 17.69
N SER A 179 11.34 4.54 17.23
CA SER A 179 12.74 4.97 17.25
C SER A 179 13.01 6.14 16.29
N GLN A 180 12.59 6.02 15.02
CA GLN A 180 12.86 7.00 13.96
C GLN A 180 12.20 8.35 14.22
N THR A 181 11.07 8.37 14.91
CA THR A 181 10.35 9.59 15.28
C THR A 181 10.76 10.14 16.65
N SER A 182 11.70 9.49 17.34
CA SER A 182 12.09 9.83 18.72
C SER A 182 10.87 9.89 19.66
N SER A 183 9.98 8.91 19.53
CA SER A 183 8.72 8.85 20.29
C SER A 183 8.97 8.73 21.79
N ASP A 184 8.15 9.42 22.59
CA ASP A 184 8.14 9.26 24.05
C ASP A 184 7.80 7.82 24.50
N PHE A 185 7.15 7.03 23.64
CA PHE A 185 6.87 5.61 23.90
C PHE A 185 8.10 4.71 23.75
N LEU A 186 9.19 5.17 23.13
CA LEU A 186 10.33 4.31 22.75
C LEU A 186 10.90 3.55 23.95
N LYS A 187 11.10 4.23 25.08
CA LYS A 187 11.65 3.61 26.30
C LYS A 187 10.75 2.52 26.89
N GLU A 188 9.44 2.67 26.76
CA GLU A 188 8.51 1.63 27.21
C GLU A 188 8.42 0.50 26.19
N ALA A 189 8.46 0.83 24.90
CA ALA A 189 8.45 -0.11 23.81
C ALA A 189 9.63 -1.08 23.84
N THR A 190 10.85 -0.57 24.09
CA THR A 190 12.05 -1.41 24.22
C THR A 190 11.95 -2.37 25.40
N LYS A 191 11.35 -1.94 26.52
CA LYS A 191 11.06 -2.82 27.67
C LYS A 191 10.04 -3.90 27.33
N LYS A 192 8.94 -3.54 26.66
CA LYS A 192 7.91 -4.51 26.21
C LYS A 192 8.52 -5.60 25.33
N LEU A 193 9.39 -5.22 24.39
CA LEU A 193 10.04 -6.13 23.45
C LEU A 193 11.33 -6.79 23.97
N ALA A 194 11.79 -6.48 25.19
CA ALA A 194 13.07 -6.99 25.71
C ALA A 194 13.14 -8.53 25.78
N SER A 195 11.98 -9.18 25.88
CA SER A 195 11.85 -10.65 25.90
C SER A 195 11.27 -11.24 24.62
N ASP A 196 11.15 -10.44 23.55
CA ASP A 196 10.65 -10.92 22.26
C ASP A 196 11.51 -12.08 21.76
N SER A 197 10.87 -13.08 21.16
CA SER A 197 11.55 -14.27 20.67
C SER A 197 12.25 -14.03 19.32
N SER A 198 11.77 -13.07 18.53
CA SER A 198 12.27 -12.79 17.18
C SER A 198 13.69 -12.25 17.19
N LEU A 199 14.57 -12.85 16.38
CA LEU A 199 15.94 -12.38 16.20
C LEU A 199 15.98 -10.97 15.59
N LEU A 200 15.10 -10.68 14.63
CA LEU A 200 15.03 -9.37 13.97
C LEU A 200 14.74 -8.25 14.97
N ILE A 201 13.84 -8.52 15.92
CA ILE A 201 13.47 -7.55 16.96
C ILE A 201 14.65 -7.36 17.93
N LYS A 202 15.31 -8.44 18.37
CA LYS A 202 16.50 -8.34 19.23
C LYS A 202 17.61 -7.52 18.57
N GLU A 203 17.88 -7.75 17.28
CA GLU A 203 18.86 -6.99 16.51
C GLU A 203 18.47 -5.52 16.41
N GLU A 204 17.19 -5.21 16.19
CA GLU A 204 16.72 -3.84 16.13
C GLU A 204 16.86 -3.12 17.50
N LEU A 205 16.50 -3.79 18.60
CA LEU A 205 16.67 -3.24 19.94
C LEU A 205 18.15 -2.93 20.25
N ASN A 206 19.07 -3.82 19.87
CA ASN A 206 20.51 -3.58 20.04
C ASN A 206 20.97 -2.33 19.28
N LYS A 207 20.51 -2.13 18.03
CA LYS A 207 20.83 -0.93 17.25
C LYS A 207 20.30 0.34 17.91
N ILE A 208 19.07 0.30 18.43
CA ILE A 208 18.45 1.44 19.12
C ILE A 208 19.28 1.80 20.36
N MET A 209 19.65 0.82 21.18
CA MET A 209 20.43 1.04 22.40
C MET A 209 21.83 1.59 22.12
N CYS A 210 22.52 1.11 21.08
CA CYS A 210 23.84 1.64 20.70
C CYS A 210 23.80 3.08 20.17
N ASN A 211 22.66 3.55 19.68
CA ASN A 211 22.51 4.93 19.19
C ASN A 211 22.11 5.93 20.29
N GLU A 212 21.78 5.46 21.50
CA GLU A 212 21.46 6.31 22.67
C GLU A 212 22.68 6.57 23.59
N GLU A 213 23.83 5.93 23.35
CA GLU A 213 25.12 6.12 24.05
C GLU A 213 25.99 7.21 23.41
#